data_AF-A0A8T5NY29-F1
#
_entry.id   AF-A0A8T5NY29-F1
#
_cell.length_a   1.000
_cell.length_b   1.000
_cell.length_c   1.000
_cell.angle_alpha   90.00
_cell.angle_beta   90.00
_cell.angle_gamma   90.00
#
_symmetry.space_group_name_H-M   'P 1'
#
loop_
_entity.id
_entity.type
_entity.pdbx_description
1 polymer ?
#
loop_
_entity_poly.entity_id
_entity_poly.type
_entity_poly.pdbx_seq_one_letter_code
_entity_poly.pdbx_strand_id
1 'polypeptide(L)'
;MSDKKQKPKNKDVLVICIDRDDDFGRKAGIKGPIVGRQANIDAAVALGIKDPSESDVNAVFQAIKVYDDLKSENKTEIATLIGDEHVGIDSDRKILAQLDEVLKIFSFKEAVLISDGAEDEHVIPTLKSKLDIIYTQRVIVKQSEQLETTYYMINDFIKDTLSDRKTAHIFFGVPAFALLLYSIFGAPAWRLIFGVIGAYL
;
A
#
# COMPACT_ATOMS: atom_id res chain seq x y z
N MET A 1 25.88 -30.44 -28.12
CA MET A 1 25.23 -30.81 -26.85
C MET A 1 24.51 -29.59 -26.32
N SER A 2 23.18 -29.67 -26.22
CA SER A 2 22.32 -28.57 -25.74
C SER A 2 22.43 -28.51 -24.22
N ASP A 3 22.94 -27.39 -23.70
CA ASP A 3 22.88 -27.07 -22.27
C ASP A 3 21.42 -26.89 -21.86
N LYS A 4 20.82 -27.99 -21.42
CA LYS A 4 19.58 -27.99 -20.67
C LYS A 4 19.88 -27.28 -19.34
N LYS A 5 19.60 -25.97 -19.28
CA LYS A 5 19.45 -25.25 -18.01
C LYS A 5 18.48 -26.05 -17.14
N GLN A 6 19.00 -26.60 -16.06
CA GLN A 6 18.23 -27.36 -15.07
C GLN A 6 17.13 -26.44 -14.53
N LYS A 7 15.87 -26.80 -14.76
CA LYS A 7 14.73 -26.18 -14.07
C LYS A 7 14.91 -26.42 -12.55
N PRO A 8 14.75 -25.41 -11.68
CA PRO A 8 14.88 -25.64 -10.26
C PRO A 8 13.83 -26.65 -9.77
N LYS A 9 14.26 -27.54 -8.87
CA LYS A 9 13.45 -28.50 -8.09
C LYS A 9 12.17 -27.83 -7.57
N ASN A 10 11.04 -28.55 -7.63
CA ASN A 10 9.75 -28.23 -6.97
C ASN A 10 9.92 -27.24 -5.82
N LYS A 11 9.50 -25.99 -6.04
CA LYS A 11 9.52 -24.97 -5.00
C LYS A 11 8.16 -25.00 -4.32
N ASP A 12 8.08 -25.66 -3.18
CA ASP A 12 6.89 -25.58 -2.33
C ASP A 12 6.79 -24.11 -1.85
N VAL A 13 5.78 -23.37 -2.33
CA VAL A 13 5.60 -21.92 -2.05
C VAL A 13 4.30 -21.67 -1.30
N LEU A 14 4.37 -20.88 -0.23
CA LEU A 14 3.19 -20.35 0.46
C LEU A 14 2.90 -18.92 -0.01
N VAL A 15 1.70 -18.67 -0.51
CA VAL A 15 1.23 -17.31 -0.78
C VAL A 15 0.56 -16.78 0.49
N ILE A 16 1.07 -15.68 1.04
CA ILE A 16 0.59 -15.08 2.28
C ILE A 16 -0.01 -13.72 1.96
N CYS A 17 -1.26 -13.49 2.38
CA CYS A 17 -1.83 -12.16 2.52
C CYS A 17 -1.86 -11.78 4.00
N ILE A 18 -1.71 -10.50 4.31
CA ILE A 18 -1.81 -9.98 5.67
C ILE A 18 -2.99 -9.01 5.71
N ASP A 19 -3.75 -9.06 6.80
CA ASP A 19 -4.64 -8.00 7.28
C ASP A 19 -4.14 -7.69 8.69
N ARG A 20 -3.42 -6.58 8.87
CA ARG A 20 -2.72 -6.31 10.14
C ARG A 20 -3.63 -5.67 11.20
N ASP A 21 -4.69 -4.99 10.82
CA ASP A 21 -5.60 -4.25 11.71
C ASP A 21 -6.95 -4.95 11.96
N ASP A 22 -7.04 -6.22 11.57
CA ASP A 22 -8.15 -7.14 11.87
C ASP A 22 -9.46 -6.71 11.20
N ASP A 23 -9.40 -6.16 9.99
CA ASP A 23 -10.58 -5.73 9.26
C ASP A 23 -11.50 -6.92 8.89
N PHE A 24 -10.93 -8.10 8.60
CA PHE A 24 -11.71 -9.33 8.44
C PHE A 24 -12.46 -9.71 9.73
N GLY A 25 -11.86 -9.58 10.90
CA GLY A 25 -12.52 -9.88 12.17
C GLY A 25 -13.51 -8.81 12.60
N ARG A 26 -13.14 -7.54 12.51
CA ARG A 26 -13.92 -6.39 12.96
C ARG A 26 -15.14 -6.12 12.07
N LYS A 27 -14.97 -6.17 10.75
CA LYS A 27 -16.03 -5.81 9.79
C LYS A 27 -16.84 -7.02 9.33
N ALA A 28 -16.19 -8.18 9.16
CA ALA A 28 -16.81 -9.39 8.62
C ALA A 28 -16.99 -10.53 9.64
N GLY A 29 -16.43 -10.44 10.84
CA GLY A 29 -16.54 -11.48 11.87
C GLY A 29 -15.74 -12.75 11.57
N ILE A 30 -14.76 -12.66 10.67
CA ILE A 30 -13.96 -13.81 10.21
C ILE A 30 -12.69 -13.91 11.05
N LYS A 31 -12.36 -15.14 11.49
CA LYS A 31 -11.17 -15.40 12.29
C LYS A 31 -10.07 -16.03 11.45
N GLY A 32 -8.84 -15.58 11.67
CA GLY A 32 -7.65 -16.14 11.03
C GLY A 32 -7.10 -17.38 11.75
N PRO A 33 -6.21 -18.15 11.09
CA PRO A 33 -5.79 -17.96 9.71
C PRO A 33 -6.83 -18.47 8.71
N ILE A 34 -7.00 -17.77 7.59
CA ILE A 34 -7.88 -18.21 6.49
C ILE A 34 -7.01 -19.00 5.50
N VAL A 35 -7.12 -20.32 5.52
CA VAL A 35 -6.27 -21.20 4.70
C VAL A 35 -7.05 -21.81 3.55
N GLY A 36 -6.43 -21.83 2.36
CA GLY A 36 -6.98 -22.44 1.16
C GLY A 36 -7.72 -21.46 0.27
N ARG A 37 -7.67 -21.72 -1.04
CA ARG A 37 -8.19 -20.82 -2.07
C ARG A 37 -9.66 -20.44 -1.87
N GLN A 38 -10.53 -21.42 -1.61
CA GLN A 38 -11.98 -21.16 -1.50
C GLN A 38 -12.30 -20.35 -0.25
N ALA A 39 -11.68 -20.68 0.90
CA ALA A 39 -11.89 -19.93 2.14
C ALA A 39 -11.48 -18.46 2.00
N ASN A 40 -10.39 -18.19 1.25
CA ASN A 40 -9.95 -16.83 0.95
C ASN A 40 -10.93 -16.08 0.03
N ILE A 41 -11.52 -16.76 -0.97
CA ILE A 41 -12.58 -16.17 -1.81
C ILE A 41 -13.79 -15.81 -0.97
N ASP A 42 -14.27 -16.74 -0.15
CA ASP A 42 -15.46 -16.54 0.67
C ASP A 42 -15.26 -15.41 1.67
N ALA A 43 -14.06 -15.31 2.27
CA ALA A 43 -13.69 -14.23 3.16
C ALA A 43 -13.63 -12.87 2.45
N ALA A 44 -12.95 -12.78 1.31
CA ALA A 44 -12.87 -11.54 0.52
C ALA A 44 -14.25 -11.08 0.05
N VAL A 45 -15.13 -11.99 -0.36
CA VAL A 45 -16.51 -11.68 -0.74
C VAL A 45 -17.30 -11.18 0.47
N ALA A 46 -17.19 -11.84 1.62
CA ALA A 46 -17.89 -11.42 2.83
C ALA A 46 -17.44 -10.04 3.30
N LEU A 47 -16.13 -9.76 3.31
CA LEU A 47 -15.58 -8.45 3.65
C LEU A 47 -16.01 -7.39 2.63
N GLY A 48 -15.86 -7.66 1.32
CA GLY A 48 -16.26 -6.72 0.28
C GLY A 48 -17.76 -6.41 0.23
N ILE A 49 -18.63 -7.32 0.68
CA ILE A 49 -20.07 -7.05 0.86
C ILE A 49 -20.30 -6.11 2.06
N LYS A 50 -19.49 -6.23 3.12
CA LYS A 50 -19.60 -5.39 4.32
C LYS A 50 -18.99 -4.00 4.13
N ASP A 51 -17.83 -3.93 3.48
CA ASP A 51 -17.08 -2.72 3.20
C ASP A 51 -16.45 -2.80 1.80
N PRO A 52 -17.13 -2.28 0.77
CA PRO A 52 -16.60 -2.27 -0.61
C PRO A 52 -15.38 -1.37 -0.82
N SER A 53 -15.09 -0.45 0.11
CA SER A 53 -13.92 0.43 0.03
C SER A 53 -12.64 -0.24 0.52
N GLU A 54 -12.74 -1.41 1.15
CA GLU A 54 -11.60 -2.02 1.81
C GLU A 54 -10.53 -2.51 0.82
N SER A 55 -9.26 -2.15 1.07
CA SER A 55 -8.14 -2.53 0.22
C SER A 55 -7.70 -3.97 0.44
N ASP A 56 -7.90 -4.54 1.64
CA ASP A 56 -7.62 -5.96 1.94
C ASP A 56 -8.32 -6.93 0.99
N VAL A 57 -9.53 -6.59 0.55
CA VAL A 57 -10.30 -7.38 -0.40
C VAL A 57 -9.51 -7.60 -1.69
N ASN A 58 -8.87 -6.54 -2.19
CA ASN A 58 -8.06 -6.60 -3.40
C ASN A 58 -6.72 -7.29 -3.15
N ALA A 59 -6.13 -7.17 -1.95
CA ALA A 59 -4.95 -7.92 -1.57
C ALA A 59 -5.21 -9.43 -1.59
N VAL A 60 -6.32 -9.89 -1.02
CA VAL A 60 -6.71 -11.30 -1.04
C VAL A 60 -6.99 -11.78 -2.47
N PHE A 61 -7.70 -11.01 -3.30
CA PHE A 61 -7.88 -11.38 -4.70
C PHE A 61 -6.56 -11.46 -5.48
N GLN A 62 -5.61 -10.57 -5.21
CA GLN A 62 -4.28 -10.66 -5.79
C GLN A 62 -3.53 -11.91 -5.30
N ALA A 63 -3.66 -12.27 -4.02
CA ALA A 63 -3.09 -13.50 -3.47
C ALA A 63 -3.68 -14.75 -4.13
N ILE A 64 -5.00 -14.79 -4.36
CA ILE A 64 -5.68 -15.87 -5.09
C ILE A 64 -5.13 -15.97 -6.52
N LYS A 65 -4.96 -14.83 -7.21
CA LYS A 65 -4.37 -14.82 -8.55
C LYS A 65 -2.96 -15.40 -8.56
N VAL A 66 -2.09 -14.95 -7.63
CA VAL A 66 -0.71 -15.46 -7.53
C VAL A 66 -0.70 -16.95 -7.20
N TYR A 67 -1.59 -17.40 -6.31
CA TYR A 67 -1.78 -18.82 -6.01
C TYR A 67 -2.14 -19.62 -7.27
N ASP A 68 -3.12 -19.16 -8.05
CA ASP A 68 -3.57 -19.86 -9.26
C ASP A 68 -2.45 -19.92 -10.32
N ASP A 69 -1.71 -18.83 -10.48
CA ASP A 69 -0.56 -18.75 -11.39
C ASP A 69 0.53 -19.77 -10.97
N LEU A 70 0.89 -19.83 -9.67
CA LEU A 70 1.95 -20.70 -9.15
C LEU A 70 1.55 -22.17 -9.01
N LYS A 71 0.29 -22.48 -8.73
CA LYS A 71 -0.22 -23.85 -8.52
C LYS A 71 -0.02 -24.74 -9.75
N SER A 72 0.01 -24.14 -10.94
CA SER A 72 0.20 -24.88 -12.20
C SER A 72 1.59 -25.53 -12.31
N GLU A 73 2.60 -24.95 -11.65
CA GLU A 73 4.00 -25.38 -11.74
C GLU A 73 4.57 -25.90 -10.41
N ASN A 74 4.01 -25.46 -9.29
CA ASN A 74 4.55 -25.66 -7.95
C ASN A 74 3.48 -26.16 -6.98
N LYS A 75 3.90 -26.93 -5.97
CA LYS A 75 3.02 -27.19 -4.82
C LYS A 75 2.85 -25.88 -4.06
N THR A 76 1.65 -25.34 -4.14
CA THR A 76 1.35 -23.99 -3.66
C THR A 76 0.18 -24.07 -2.70
N GLU A 77 0.26 -23.34 -1.58
CA GLU A 77 -0.89 -23.06 -0.71
C GLU A 77 -1.06 -21.55 -0.51
N ILE A 78 -2.26 -21.13 -0.12
CA ILE A 78 -2.58 -19.74 0.22
C ILE A 78 -3.10 -19.63 1.65
N ALA A 79 -2.64 -18.61 2.38
CA ALA A 79 -3.15 -18.26 3.68
C ALA A 79 -3.26 -16.74 3.83
N THR A 80 -4.37 -16.27 4.40
CA THR A 80 -4.49 -14.89 4.90
C THR A 80 -4.35 -14.91 6.42
N LEU A 81 -3.39 -14.13 6.92
CA LEU A 81 -3.09 -13.99 8.34
C LEU A 81 -3.72 -12.70 8.85
N ILE A 82 -4.47 -12.82 9.94
CA ILE A 82 -5.25 -11.72 10.50
C ILE A 82 -4.62 -11.24 11.80
N GLY A 83 -4.36 -9.96 11.88
CA GLY A 83 -3.77 -9.24 13.01
C GLY A 83 -4.79 -8.92 14.09
N ASP A 84 -4.56 -7.81 14.78
CA ASP A 84 -5.39 -7.34 15.89
C ASP A 84 -5.73 -5.87 15.68
N GLU A 85 -6.90 -5.44 16.16
CA GLU A 85 -7.32 -4.03 16.11
C GLU A 85 -6.29 -3.09 16.76
N HIS A 86 -5.53 -3.61 17.74
CA HIS A 86 -4.37 -2.93 18.32
C HIS A 86 -3.11 -3.25 17.49
N VAL A 87 -2.97 -2.52 16.37
CA VAL A 87 -1.80 -2.63 15.48
C VAL A 87 -0.50 -2.40 16.27
N GLY A 88 0.49 -3.26 16.02
CA GLY A 88 1.77 -3.26 16.73
C GLY A 88 2.11 -4.65 17.25
N ILE A 89 2.59 -4.72 18.50
CA ILE A 89 3.12 -5.96 19.08
C ILE A 89 2.05 -7.06 19.16
N ASP A 90 0.81 -6.72 19.51
CA ASP A 90 -0.26 -7.70 19.69
C ASP A 90 -0.71 -8.29 18.35
N SER A 91 -0.90 -7.43 17.34
CA SER A 91 -1.15 -7.85 15.96
C SER A 91 -0.01 -8.73 15.41
N ASP A 92 1.25 -8.29 15.51
CA ASP A 92 2.40 -9.03 14.99
C ASP A 92 2.56 -10.40 15.67
N ARG A 93 2.27 -10.50 16.98
CA ARG A 93 2.25 -11.78 17.71
C ARG A 93 1.14 -12.72 17.24
N LYS A 94 -0.05 -12.19 16.99
CA LYS A 94 -1.20 -12.95 16.50
C LYS A 94 -0.93 -13.48 15.09
N ILE A 95 -0.39 -12.65 14.20
CA ILE A 95 0.05 -13.04 12.85
C ILE A 95 1.10 -14.16 12.93
N LEU A 96 2.11 -14.02 13.80
CA LEU A 96 3.14 -15.05 13.98
C LEU A 96 2.57 -16.39 14.47
N ALA A 97 1.65 -16.36 15.43
CA ALA A 97 1.03 -17.56 15.95
C ALA A 97 0.22 -18.28 14.86
N GLN A 98 -0.52 -17.52 14.05
CA GLN A 98 -1.25 -18.06 12.91
C GLN A 98 -0.32 -18.63 11.84
N LEU A 99 0.81 -17.97 11.54
CA LEU A 99 1.82 -18.51 10.64
C LEU A 99 2.37 -19.85 11.16
N ASP A 100 2.64 -19.97 12.46
CA ASP A 100 3.08 -21.22 13.07
C ASP A 100 2.06 -22.35 12.91
N GLU A 101 0.77 -22.05 12.98
CA GLU A 101 -0.31 -23.02 12.71
C GLU A 101 -0.29 -23.47 11.25
N VAL A 102 -0.16 -22.54 10.31
CA VAL A 102 -0.09 -22.86 8.88
C VAL A 102 1.14 -23.71 8.56
N LEU A 103 2.31 -23.36 9.08
CA LEU A 103 3.58 -24.07 8.82
C LEU A 103 3.63 -25.47 9.45
N LYS A 104 2.89 -25.71 10.53
CA LYS A 104 2.73 -27.06 11.10
C LYS A 104 1.97 -28.00 10.17
N ILE A 105 0.98 -27.47 9.43
CA ILE A 105 0.18 -28.25 8.49
C ILE A 105 0.91 -28.40 7.16
N PHE A 106 1.51 -27.31 6.69
CA PHE A 106 2.19 -27.27 5.40
C PHE A 106 3.63 -26.82 5.57
N SER A 107 4.58 -27.75 5.42
CA SER A 107 6.02 -27.51 5.62
C SER A 107 6.68 -26.69 4.48
N PHE A 108 6.15 -25.50 4.21
CA PHE A 108 6.70 -24.55 3.24
C PHE A 108 7.98 -23.90 3.76
N LYS A 109 8.87 -23.53 2.84
CA LYS A 109 10.13 -22.83 3.14
C LYS A 109 10.25 -21.47 2.47
N GLU A 110 9.61 -21.32 1.31
CA GLU A 110 9.56 -20.08 0.55
C GLU A 110 8.13 -19.51 0.62
N ALA A 111 8.01 -18.18 0.68
CA ALA A 111 6.74 -17.49 0.57
C ALA A 111 6.76 -16.28 -0.35
N VAL A 112 5.61 -16.04 -0.97
CA VAL A 112 5.28 -14.79 -1.64
C VAL A 112 4.32 -14.03 -0.75
N LEU A 113 4.70 -12.82 -0.37
CA LEU A 113 3.87 -11.95 0.46
C LEU A 113 3.09 -10.96 -0.39
N ILE A 114 1.79 -10.88 -0.15
CA ILE A 114 0.88 -9.88 -0.72
C ILE A 114 0.45 -8.95 0.40
N SER A 115 0.45 -7.65 0.11
CA SER A 115 0.12 -6.59 1.06
C SER A 115 -0.61 -5.47 0.32
N ASP A 116 -1.49 -4.74 0.98
CA ASP A 116 -2.13 -3.55 0.40
C ASP A 116 -1.43 -2.23 0.76
N GLY A 117 -0.51 -2.24 1.74
CA GLY A 117 0.05 -1.01 2.29
C GLY A 117 1.39 -1.16 3.01
N ALA A 118 2.01 -0.02 3.32
CA ALA A 118 3.27 -0.01 4.07
C ALA A 118 3.12 -0.53 5.51
N GLU A 119 1.93 -0.40 6.10
CA GLU A 119 1.67 -0.84 7.48
C GLU A 119 1.74 -2.36 7.64
N ASP A 120 1.24 -3.12 6.68
CA ASP A 120 1.38 -4.58 6.64
C ASP A 120 2.83 -5.01 6.46
N GLU A 121 3.59 -4.31 5.60
CA GLU A 121 4.98 -4.66 5.31
C GLU A 121 5.88 -4.55 6.54
N HIS A 122 5.47 -3.83 7.59
CA HIS A 122 6.18 -3.78 8.86
C HIS A 122 6.34 -5.15 9.54
N VAL A 123 5.48 -6.14 9.24
CA VAL A 123 5.60 -7.49 9.81
C VAL A 123 6.61 -8.37 9.08
N ILE A 124 7.14 -7.94 7.93
CA ILE A 124 8.09 -8.72 7.10
C ILE A 124 9.32 -9.21 7.90
N PRO A 125 10.02 -8.38 8.69
CA PRO A 125 11.18 -8.85 9.46
C PRO A 125 10.81 -10.00 10.41
N THR A 126 9.62 -9.90 10.99
CA THR A 126 9.07 -10.87 11.93
C THR A 126 8.73 -12.18 11.22
N LEU A 127 8.09 -12.13 10.04
CA LEU A 127 7.80 -13.32 9.22
C LEU A 127 9.08 -13.98 8.70
N LYS A 128 10.08 -13.20 8.29
CA LYS A 128 11.38 -13.69 7.81
C LYS A 128 12.15 -14.53 8.83
N SER A 129 11.82 -14.39 10.12
CA SER A 129 12.41 -15.24 11.17
C SER A 129 11.99 -16.72 11.08
N LYS A 130 10.89 -17.02 10.38
CA LYS A 130 10.31 -18.37 10.27
C LYS A 130 10.25 -18.92 8.85
N LEU A 131 10.19 -18.04 7.85
CA LEU A 131 9.97 -18.41 6.45
C LEU A 131 10.74 -17.47 5.51
N ASP A 132 11.29 -17.99 4.42
CA ASP A 132 12.00 -17.15 3.45
C ASP A 132 11.01 -16.42 2.53
N ILE A 133 10.83 -15.11 2.75
CA ILE A 133 10.00 -14.28 1.87
C ILE A 133 10.82 -13.94 0.62
N ILE A 134 10.57 -14.69 -0.45
CA ILE A 134 11.29 -14.59 -1.73
C ILE A 134 10.80 -13.44 -2.62
N TYR A 135 9.56 -12.99 -2.40
CA TYR A 135 8.96 -11.87 -3.14
C TYR A 135 7.87 -11.20 -2.31
N THR A 136 7.79 -9.86 -2.40
CA THR A 136 6.72 -9.06 -1.82
C THR A 136 6.03 -8.29 -2.94
N GLN A 137 4.71 -8.35 -2.98
CA GLN A 137 3.89 -7.64 -3.95
C GLN A 137 2.88 -6.74 -3.24
N ARG A 138 3.04 -5.43 -3.41
CA ARG A 138 2.07 -4.45 -2.93
C ARG A 138 0.93 -4.28 -3.94
N VAL A 139 -0.31 -4.34 -3.47
CA VAL A 139 -1.53 -4.08 -4.23
C VAL A 139 -1.93 -2.64 -4.02
N ILE A 140 -2.10 -1.90 -5.12
CA ILE A 140 -2.56 -0.52 -5.07
C ILE A 140 -3.88 -0.45 -5.83
N VAL A 141 -4.96 -0.24 -5.10
CA VAL A 141 -6.29 -0.04 -5.66
C VAL A 141 -6.39 1.42 -6.11
N LYS A 142 -6.45 1.65 -7.42
CA LYS A 142 -6.62 3.00 -7.96
C LYS A 142 -8.09 3.41 -7.81
N GLN A 143 -8.40 4.26 -6.83
CA GLN A 143 -9.71 4.87 -6.70
C GLN A 143 -9.72 6.35 -7.12
N SER A 144 -10.70 6.65 -7.97
CA SER A 144 -11.15 7.94 -8.48
C SER A 144 -10.33 8.63 -9.59
N GLU A 145 -10.99 8.71 -10.75
CA GLU A 145 -10.76 9.64 -11.85
C GLU A 145 -10.70 11.13 -11.39
N GLN A 146 -11.23 11.44 -10.19
CA GLN A 146 -11.26 12.78 -9.61
C GLN A 146 -9.89 13.26 -9.10
N LEU A 147 -9.03 12.37 -8.59
CA LEU A 147 -7.65 12.74 -8.24
C LEU A 147 -6.81 12.99 -9.49
N GLU A 148 -7.04 12.20 -10.54
CA GLU A 148 -6.46 12.42 -11.86
C GLU A 148 -6.94 13.77 -12.44
N THR A 149 -8.25 14.03 -12.36
CA THR A 149 -8.84 15.31 -12.77
C THR A 149 -8.25 16.48 -11.97
N THR A 150 -8.10 16.34 -10.65
CA THR A 150 -7.49 17.37 -9.79
C THR A 150 -6.03 17.59 -10.15
N TYR A 151 -5.27 16.52 -10.42
CA TYR A 151 -3.88 16.61 -10.89
C TYR A 151 -3.79 17.38 -12.21
N TYR A 152 -4.61 17.04 -13.20
CA TYR A 152 -4.63 17.74 -14.48
C TYR A 152 -5.08 19.20 -14.32
N MET A 153 -6.10 19.48 -13.51
CA MET A 153 -6.52 20.86 -13.21
C MET A 153 -5.39 21.70 -12.60
N ILE A 154 -4.66 21.16 -11.61
CA ILE A 154 -3.53 21.88 -10.99
C ILE A 154 -2.41 22.10 -12.01
N ASN A 155 -2.07 21.05 -12.78
CA ASN A 155 -1.02 21.12 -13.78
C ASN A 155 -1.33 22.13 -14.89
N ASP A 156 -2.56 22.12 -15.39
CA ASP A 156 -2.99 23.02 -16.46
C ASP A 156 -3.12 24.45 -15.93
N PHE A 157 -3.63 24.65 -14.71
CA PHE A 157 -3.61 25.94 -14.04
C PHE A 157 -2.18 26.51 -13.93
N ILE A 158 -1.20 25.70 -13.51
CA ILE A 158 0.21 26.14 -13.42
C ILE A 158 0.75 26.47 -14.82
N LYS A 159 0.50 25.61 -15.82
CA LYS A 159 0.97 25.84 -17.20
C LYS A 159 0.37 27.10 -17.81
N ASP A 160 -0.93 27.30 -17.67
CA ASP A 160 -1.63 28.48 -18.19
C ASP A 160 -1.16 29.75 -17.49
N THR A 161 -1.01 29.69 -16.16
CA THR A 161 -0.46 30.78 -15.34
C THR A 161 0.95 31.15 -15.74
N LEU A 162 1.82 30.17 -16.03
CA LEU A 162 3.21 30.39 -16.45
C LEU A 162 3.31 30.83 -17.92
N SER A 163 2.37 30.45 -18.78
CA SER A 163 2.37 30.77 -20.20
C SER A 163 2.07 32.25 -20.46
N ASP A 164 1.20 32.87 -19.64
CA ASP A 164 1.02 34.32 -19.65
C ASP A 164 2.00 35.02 -18.71
N ARG A 165 2.94 35.76 -19.29
CA ARG A 165 3.95 36.53 -18.56
C ARG A 165 3.35 37.51 -17.54
N LYS A 166 2.17 38.09 -17.80
CA LYS A 166 1.55 39.01 -16.85
C LYS A 166 0.98 38.26 -15.64
N THR A 167 0.25 37.18 -15.89
CA THR A 167 -0.33 36.33 -14.84
C THR A 167 0.76 35.64 -14.01
N ALA A 168 1.83 35.13 -14.64
CA ALA A 168 2.98 34.54 -13.96
C ALA A 168 3.66 35.51 -12.97
N HIS A 169 3.90 36.76 -13.38
CA HIS A 169 4.52 37.76 -12.51
C HIS A 169 3.64 38.12 -11.31
N ILE A 170 2.32 38.16 -11.48
CA ILE A 170 1.40 38.48 -10.38
C ILE A 170 1.31 37.29 -9.43
N PHE A 171 1.09 36.08 -9.95
CA PHE A 171 0.79 34.90 -9.15
C PHE A 171 2.03 34.31 -8.46
N PHE A 172 3.18 34.27 -9.16
CA PHE A 172 4.44 33.75 -8.60
C PHE A 172 5.43 34.86 -8.24
N GLY A 173 5.49 35.93 -9.04
CA GLY A 173 6.48 36.99 -8.86
C GLY A 173 6.24 37.86 -7.61
N VAL A 174 5.00 38.26 -7.34
CA VAL A 174 4.68 39.08 -6.14
C VAL A 174 4.92 38.30 -4.84
N PRO A 175 4.46 37.04 -4.68
CA PRO A 175 4.80 36.24 -3.51
C PRO A 175 6.30 35.96 -3.39
N ALA A 176 6.99 35.64 -4.50
CA ALA A 176 8.43 35.41 -4.47
C ALA A 176 9.20 36.66 -4.04
N PHE A 177 8.81 37.84 -4.52
CA PHE A 177 9.40 39.11 -4.12
C PHE A 177 9.13 39.44 -2.64
N ALA A 178 7.91 39.17 -2.15
CA ALA A 178 7.57 39.33 -0.74
C ALA A 178 8.40 38.40 0.16
N LEU A 179 8.58 37.14 -0.24
CA LEU A 179 9.45 36.18 0.46
C LEU A 179 10.92 36.59 0.43
N LEU A 180 11.39 37.16 -0.68
CA LEU A 180 12.75 37.69 -0.82
C LEU A 180 12.96 38.88 0.14
N LEU A 181 12.03 39.83 0.19
CA LEU A 181 12.06 40.93 1.15
C LEU A 181 12.05 40.42 2.59
N TYR A 182 11.23 39.41 2.89
CA TYR A 182 11.19 38.79 4.21
C TYR A 182 12.52 38.10 4.57
N SER A 183 13.14 37.41 3.62
CA SER A 183 14.44 36.75 3.79
C SER A 183 15.57 37.76 4.09
N ILE A 184 15.58 38.91 3.40
CA ILE A 184 16.63 39.93 3.57
C ILE A 184 16.42 40.78 4.83
N PHE A 185 15.18 41.22 5.09
CA PHE A 185 14.90 42.23 6.12
C PHE A 185 14.27 41.65 7.39
N GLY A 186 13.90 40.37 7.41
CA GLY A 186 13.25 39.71 8.55
C GLY A 186 11.87 40.28 8.89
N ALA A 187 11.50 40.26 10.16
CA ALA A 187 10.20 40.78 10.65
C ALA A 187 9.88 42.24 10.21
N PRO A 188 10.84 43.18 10.12
CA PRO A 188 10.60 44.50 9.55
C PRO A 188 10.06 44.53 8.11
N ALA A 189 10.28 43.49 7.31
CA ALA A 189 9.85 43.41 5.92
C ALA A 189 8.34 43.63 5.74
N TRP A 190 7.54 43.23 6.74
CA TRP A 190 6.09 43.45 6.74
C TRP A 190 5.76 44.94 6.53
N ARG A 191 6.49 45.84 7.18
CA ARG A 191 6.24 47.30 7.08
C ARG A 191 6.43 47.83 5.65
N LEU A 192 7.39 47.27 4.92
CA LEU A 192 7.63 47.62 3.52
C LEU A 192 6.54 47.05 2.61
N ILE A 193 6.13 45.80 2.82
CA ILE A 193 5.08 45.14 2.04
C ILE A 193 3.74 45.89 2.22
N PHE A 194 3.32 46.16 3.45
CA PHE A 194 2.08 46.90 3.72
C PHE A 194 2.16 48.36 3.28
N GLY A 195 3.33 48.99 3.37
CA GLY A 195 3.55 50.35 2.90
C GLY A 195 3.36 50.50 1.39
N VAL A 196 3.87 49.55 0.60
CA VAL A 196 3.70 49.55 -0.86
C VAL A 196 2.25 49.24 -1.25
N ILE A 197 1.61 48.26 -0.59
CA ILE A 197 0.19 47.95 -0.83
C ILE A 197 -0.69 49.15 -0.51
N GLY A 198 -0.46 49.81 0.63
CA GLY A 198 -1.23 50.97 1.07
C GLY A 198 -0.95 52.25 0.27
N ALA A 199 0.16 52.33 -0.48
CA ALA A 199 0.43 53.42 -1.41
C ALA A 199 -0.16 53.18 -2.82
N TYR A 200 -0.45 51.92 -3.15
CA TYR A 200 -1.02 51.51 -4.44
C TYR A 200 -2.56 51.52 -4.44
N LEU A 201 -3.18 51.29 -3.28
CA LEU A 201 -4.63 51.39 -3.04
C LEU A 201 -5.04 52.83 -2.67
#